data_AF-A0A1I7X3Y2-F1
#
_entry.id   AF-A0A1I7X3Y2-F1
#
_cell.length_a   1.000
_cell.length_b   1.000
_cell.length_c   1.000
_cell.angle_alpha   90.00
_cell.angle_beta   90.00
_cell.angle_gamma   90.00
#
_symmetry.space_group_name_H-M   'P 1'
#
loop_
_entity.id
_entity.type
_entity.pdbx_description
1 polymer ?
#
loop_
_entity_poly.entity_id
_entity_poly.type
_entity_poly.pdbx_seq_one_letter_code
_entity_poly.pdbx_strand_id
1 'polypeptide(L)'
;MNIRQIVSREIRDNRNESHKEPIALFGCGPASLSCASFLARLGYTDITIYEKQNTLEASDFEIQLAKDIGVKIETGRELHKDDLTLKKLKETGVKAIFVGIGMPEPKKIKVFEGLNESHGFYTSKDFLPKVAAASKPGMCGCKQTPLLSLKGRVIVLGAGDTAFDCATSALRCGANRVTVVFRKGFTGIRAVPEEVAAWSIHKYIQSLHSIDVGNIPKLPMFYTPIDEV
;
A
#
# COMPACT_ATOMS: atom_id res chain seq x y z
N MET A 1 -2.11 -21.25 -8.38
CA MET A 1 -3.39 -21.97 -8.39
C MET A 1 -4.02 -21.81 -9.76
N ASN A 2 -4.43 -22.89 -10.45
CA ASN A 2 -5.03 -22.85 -11.79
C ASN A 2 -6.57 -22.69 -11.72
N ILE A 3 -7.04 -21.79 -10.87
CA ILE A 3 -8.48 -21.48 -10.77
C ILE A 3 -8.72 -20.27 -11.66
N ARG A 4 -9.51 -20.45 -12.73
CA ARG A 4 -9.92 -19.35 -13.60
C ARG A 4 -11.28 -18.84 -13.21
N GLN A 5 -11.45 -17.52 -13.24
CA GLN A 5 -12.76 -16.93 -13.06
C GLN A 5 -13.51 -16.92 -14.40
N ILE A 6 -14.80 -17.25 -14.37
CA ILE A 6 -15.67 -17.23 -15.56
C ILE A 6 -16.92 -16.40 -15.30
N VAL A 7 -17.44 -15.77 -16.35
CA VAL A 7 -18.78 -15.18 -16.34
C VAL A 7 -19.78 -16.28 -16.69
N SER A 8 -20.87 -16.41 -15.91
CA SER A 8 -21.86 -17.45 -16.13
C SER A 8 -22.47 -17.36 -17.53
N ARG A 9 -22.94 -18.49 -18.07
CA ARG A 9 -23.60 -18.52 -19.38
C ARG A 9 -24.84 -17.63 -19.40
N GLU A 10 -25.67 -17.72 -18.36
CA GLU A 10 -26.88 -16.90 -18.20
C GLU A 10 -26.59 -15.40 -18.33
N ILE A 11 -25.54 -14.89 -17.66
CA ILE A 11 -25.17 -13.47 -17.77
C ILE A 11 -24.71 -13.13 -19.19
N ARG A 12 -23.92 -14.00 -19.82
CA ARG A 12 -23.44 -13.77 -21.19
C ARG A 12 -24.57 -13.74 -22.21
N ASP A 13 -25.54 -14.63 -22.07
CA ASP A 13 -26.67 -14.78 -22.99
C ASP A 13 -27.68 -13.62 -22.81
N ASN A 14 -27.73 -12.98 -21.64
CA ASN A 14 -28.62 -11.85 -21.32
C ASN A 14 -27.98 -10.45 -21.53
N ARG A 15 -26.78 -10.37 -22.12
CA ARG A 15 -26.14 -9.07 -22.43
C ARG A 15 -26.96 -8.28 -23.45
N ASN A 16 -26.95 -6.97 -23.30
CA ASN A 16 -27.56 -6.02 -24.23
C ASN A 16 -26.58 -4.86 -24.54
N GLU A 17 -27.01 -3.87 -25.32
CA GLU A 17 -26.15 -2.76 -25.73
C GLU A 17 -25.55 -1.97 -24.56
N SER A 18 -26.25 -1.82 -23.43
CA SER A 18 -25.71 -1.07 -22.28
C SER A 18 -24.52 -1.77 -21.61
N HIS A 19 -24.39 -3.09 -21.77
CA HIS A 19 -23.25 -3.85 -21.25
C HIS A 19 -21.97 -3.64 -22.07
N LYS A 20 -22.07 -3.07 -23.27
CA LYS A 20 -20.93 -2.74 -24.12
C LYS A 20 -20.37 -1.35 -23.85
N GLU A 21 -21.05 -0.57 -23.01
CA GLU A 21 -20.65 0.81 -22.73
C GLU A 21 -19.29 0.87 -22.00
N PRO A 22 -18.34 1.73 -22.43
CA PRO A 22 -17.02 1.77 -21.83
C PRO A 22 -17.03 2.33 -20.41
N ILE A 23 -16.34 1.63 -19.50
CA ILE A 23 -16.19 2.01 -18.09
C ILE A 23 -14.70 2.15 -17.76
N ALA A 24 -14.32 3.33 -17.26
CA ALA A 24 -12.96 3.60 -16.80
C ALA A 24 -12.88 3.55 -15.28
N LEU A 25 -11.82 2.95 -14.75
CA LEU A 25 -11.50 2.97 -13.33
C LEU A 25 -10.08 3.49 -13.14
N PHE A 26 -9.84 4.26 -12.09
CA PHE A 26 -8.51 4.77 -11.75
C PHE A 26 -7.95 4.13 -10.48
N GLY A 27 -6.69 3.70 -10.55
CA GLY A 27 -5.97 2.99 -9.49
C GLY A 27 -6.30 1.49 -9.50
N CYS A 28 -5.30 0.61 -9.61
CA CYS A 28 -5.43 -0.84 -9.58
C CYS A 28 -5.24 -1.40 -8.16
N GLY A 29 -5.85 -0.73 -7.18
CA GLY A 29 -5.97 -1.20 -5.81
C GLY A 29 -7.21 -2.09 -5.59
N PRO A 30 -7.42 -2.57 -4.36
CA PRO A 30 -8.54 -3.45 -4.02
C PRO A 30 -9.92 -2.88 -4.38
N ALA A 31 -10.11 -1.57 -4.25
CA ALA A 31 -11.38 -0.91 -4.55
C ALA A 31 -11.78 -1.05 -6.03
N SER A 32 -10.87 -0.72 -6.95
CA SER A 32 -11.14 -0.80 -8.39
C SER A 32 -11.17 -2.25 -8.88
N LEU A 33 -10.33 -3.13 -8.35
CA LEU A 33 -10.38 -4.56 -8.70
C LEU A 33 -11.71 -5.18 -8.30
N SER A 34 -12.23 -4.86 -7.11
CA SER A 34 -13.56 -5.28 -6.68
C SER A 34 -14.63 -4.72 -7.61
N CYS A 35 -14.64 -3.39 -7.81
CA CYS A 35 -15.62 -2.72 -8.68
C CYS A 35 -15.64 -3.32 -10.09
N ALA A 36 -14.48 -3.42 -10.74
CA ALA A 36 -14.34 -4.00 -12.08
C ALA A 36 -14.77 -5.47 -12.12
N SER A 37 -14.43 -6.25 -11.09
CA SER A 37 -14.81 -7.67 -11.01
C SER A 37 -16.32 -7.84 -10.92
N PHE A 38 -17.00 -7.02 -10.11
CA PHE A 38 -18.46 -7.07 -10.02
C PHE A 38 -19.15 -6.56 -11.29
N LEU A 39 -18.64 -5.50 -11.91
CA LEU A 39 -19.15 -5.02 -13.20
C LEU A 39 -19.02 -6.09 -14.30
N ALA A 40 -17.87 -6.75 -14.40
CA ALA A 40 -17.68 -7.85 -15.35
C ALA A 40 -18.63 -9.03 -15.07
N ARG A 41 -18.86 -9.36 -13.79
CA ARG A 41 -19.84 -10.38 -13.37
C ARG A 41 -21.29 -10.00 -13.65
N LEU A 42 -21.62 -8.71 -13.68
CA LEU A 42 -22.93 -8.20 -14.12
C LEU A 42 -23.07 -8.23 -15.65
N GLY A 43 -22.00 -8.50 -16.39
CA GLY A 43 -22.02 -8.71 -17.83
C GLY A 43 -21.38 -7.59 -18.64
N TYR A 44 -20.91 -6.51 -18.01
CA TYR A 44 -20.19 -5.44 -18.70
C TYR A 44 -18.91 -5.96 -19.35
N THR A 45 -18.66 -5.58 -20.60
CA THR A 45 -17.57 -6.16 -21.40
C THR A 45 -16.42 -5.20 -21.70
N ASP A 46 -16.61 -3.91 -21.50
CA ASP A 46 -15.57 -2.90 -21.77
C ASP A 46 -15.19 -2.14 -20.51
N ILE A 47 -14.34 -2.76 -19.71
CA ILE A 47 -13.90 -2.25 -18.41
C ILE A 47 -12.37 -2.12 -18.45
N THR A 48 -11.87 -0.91 -18.22
CA THR A 48 -10.43 -0.63 -18.17
C THR A 48 -10.05 0.03 -16.86
N ILE A 49 -9.11 -0.56 -16.14
CA ILE A 49 -8.45 0.02 -14.98
C ILE A 49 -7.15 0.70 -15.44
N TYR A 50 -7.01 1.99 -15.16
CA TYR A 50 -5.79 2.77 -15.38
C TYR A 50 -5.00 2.87 -14.07
N GLU A 51 -3.76 2.40 -14.07
CA GLU A 51 -2.85 2.44 -12.93
C GLU A 51 -1.64 3.32 -13.23
N LYS A 52 -1.32 4.21 -12.30
CA LYS A 52 -0.18 5.13 -12.41
C LYS A 52 1.15 4.38 -12.44
N GLN A 53 1.30 3.40 -11.56
CA GLN A 53 2.53 2.64 -11.41
C GLN A 53 2.63 1.52 -12.46
N ASN A 54 3.86 1.10 -12.77
CA ASN A 54 4.09 -0.12 -13.55
C ASN A 54 3.98 -1.39 -12.70
N THR A 55 4.04 -1.24 -11.38
CA THR A 55 4.00 -2.33 -10.42
C THR A 55 2.66 -2.31 -9.71
N LEU A 56 1.96 -3.44 -9.70
CA LEU A 56 0.63 -3.55 -9.13
C LEU A 56 0.75 -3.93 -7.64
N GLU A 57 0.00 -3.25 -6.77
CA GLU A 57 0.00 -3.56 -5.33
C GLU A 57 -0.79 -4.82 -4.99
N ALA A 58 -1.79 -5.15 -5.82
CA ALA A 58 -2.64 -6.32 -5.64
C ALA A 58 -1.89 -7.62 -6.00
N SER A 59 -2.39 -8.75 -5.47
CA SER A 59 -1.81 -10.06 -5.77
C SER A 59 -1.98 -10.40 -7.25
N ASP A 60 -0.91 -10.91 -7.88
CA ASP A 60 -0.94 -11.41 -9.27
C ASP A 60 -2.10 -12.39 -9.50
N PHE A 61 -2.44 -13.18 -8.48
CA PHE A 61 -3.56 -14.11 -8.52
C PHE A 61 -4.90 -13.39 -8.69
N GLU A 62 -5.17 -12.36 -7.88
CA GLU A 62 -6.43 -11.61 -7.95
C GLU A 62 -6.55 -10.79 -9.24
N ILE A 63 -5.43 -10.22 -9.68
CA ILE A 63 -5.33 -9.53 -10.98
C ILE A 63 -5.66 -10.49 -12.12
N GLN A 64 -5.13 -11.72 -12.07
CA GLN A 64 -5.41 -12.73 -13.08
C GLN A 64 -6.90 -13.12 -13.09
N LEU A 65 -7.52 -13.29 -11.91
CA LEU A 65 -8.96 -13.57 -11.83
C LEU A 65 -9.82 -12.46 -12.44
N ALA A 66 -9.44 -11.20 -12.26
CA ALA A 66 -10.12 -10.07 -12.91
C ALA A 66 -9.91 -10.08 -14.44
N LYS A 67 -8.69 -10.37 -14.91
CA LYS A 67 -8.39 -10.49 -16.34
C LYS A 67 -9.14 -11.65 -17.01
N ASP A 68 -9.31 -12.78 -16.31
CA ASP A 68 -10.01 -13.97 -16.83
C ASP A 68 -11.47 -13.67 -17.23
N ILE A 69 -12.11 -12.68 -16.59
CA ILE A 69 -13.47 -12.22 -16.89
C ILE A 69 -13.51 -10.98 -17.80
N GLY A 70 -12.37 -10.58 -18.38
CA GLY A 70 -12.28 -9.54 -19.40
C GLY A 70 -11.94 -8.13 -18.91
N VAL A 71 -11.57 -7.95 -17.63
CA VAL A 71 -11.10 -6.65 -17.14
C VAL A 71 -9.74 -6.33 -17.76
N LYS A 72 -9.63 -5.17 -18.39
CA LYS A 72 -8.38 -4.64 -18.95
C LYS A 72 -7.66 -3.80 -17.91
N ILE A 73 -6.33 -3.86 -17.90
CA ILE A 73 -5.50 -3.06 -16.99
C ILE A 73 -4.40 -2.40 -17.82
N GLU A 74 -4.35 -1.06 -17.77
CA GLU A 74 -3.32 -0.24 -18.40
C GLU A 74 -2.47 0.44 -17.33
N THR A 75 -1.20 0.07 -17.24
CA THR A 75 -0.23 0.66 -16.31
C THR A 75 0.46 1.89 -16.91
N GLY A 76 1.09 2.72 -16.07
CA GLY A 76 1.75 3.94 -16.51
C GLY A 76 0.79 5.06 -16.92
N ARG A 77 -0.49 4.95 -16.52
CA ARG A 77 -1.56 5.91 -16.85
C ARG A 77 -2.12 6.50 -15.57
N GLU A 78 -2.10 7.82 -15.45
CA GLU A 78 -2.52 8.51 -14.23
C GLU A 78 -3.66 9.50 -14.45
N LEU A 79 -4.52 9.64 -13.43
CA LEU A 79 -5.48 10.73 -13.35
C LEU A 79 -4.72 12.03 -13.07
N HIS A 80 -4.28 12.71 -14.13
CA HIS A 80 -3.46 13.90 -14.07
C HIS A 80 -3.76 14.82 -15.26
N LYS A 81 -3.56 16.13 -15.06
CA LYS A 81 -3.81 17.16 -16.09
C LYS A 81 -3.04 16.90 -17.40
N ASP A 82 -1.85 16.31 -17.29
CA ASP A 82 -0.94 16.07 -18.42
C ASP A 82 -1.11 14.68 -19.04
N ASP A 83 -1.95 13.80 -18.47
CA ASP A 83 -2.30 12.48 -19.02
C ASP A 83 -3.83 12.36 -19.11
N LEU A 84 -4.46 11.51 -18.29
CA LEU A 84 -5.89 11.25 -18.32
C LEU A 84 -6.63 12.25 -17.43
N THR A 85 -7.64 12.89 -18.00
CA THR A 85 -8.59 13.73 -17.24
C THR A 85 -10.01 13.20 -17.42
N LEU A 86 -10.87 13.50 -16.45
CA LEU A 86 -12.30 13.12 -16.53
C LEU A 86 -12.96 13.68 -17.80
N LYS A 87 -12.55 14.89 -18.22
CA LYS A 87 -13.04 15.53 -19.44
C LYS A 87 -12.63 14.76 -20.69
N LYS A 88 -11.32 14.46 -20.84
CA LYS A 88 -10.81 13.68 -21.96
C LYS A 88 -11.50 12.32 -22.06
N LEU A 89 -11.65 11.60 -20.94
CA LEU A 89 -12.33 10.29 -20.94
C LEU A 89 -13.80 10.37 -21.33
N LYS A 90 -14.51 11.42 -20.88
CA LYS A 90 -15.90 11.64 -21.29
C LYS A 90 -16.01 11.91 -22.79
N GLU A 91 -15.06 12.66 -23.36
CA GLU A 91 -14.98 12.95 -24.79
C GLU A 91 -14.64 11.71 -25.63
N THR A 92 -13.89 10.74 -25.08
CA THR A 92 -13.65 9.44 -25.75
C THR A 92 -14.85 8.48 -25.69
N GLY A 93 -15.97 8.89 -25.06
CA GLY A 93 -17.20 8.10 -25.02
C GLY A 93 -17.37 7.21 -23.78
N VAL A 94 -16.48 7.31 -22.78
CA VAL A 94 -16.62 6.59 -21.50
C VAL A 94 -17.90 7.02 -20.81
N LYS A 95 -18.73 6.05 -20.40
CA LYS A 95 -20.04 6.30 -19.77
C LYS A 95 -19.99 6.40 -18.26
N ALA A 96 -19.07 5.68 -17.63
CA ALA A 96 -18.91 5.69 -16.19
C ALA A 96 -17.43 5.73 -15.80
N ILE A 97 -17.13 6.48 -14.74
CA ILE A 97 -15.78 6.60 -14.20
C ILE A 97 -15.83 6.28 -12.71
N PHE A 98 -15.00 5.33 -12.27
CA PHE A 98 -14.75 5.05 -10.86
C PHE A 98 -13.37 5.57 -10.46
N VAL A 99 -13.28 6.30 -9.35
CA VAL A 99 -12.01 6.85 -8.84
C VAL A 99 -11.60 6.11 -7.58
N GLY A 100 -10.65 5.19 -7.73
CA GLY A 100 -10.13 4.32 -6.68
C GLY A 100 -8.64 4.51 -6.40
N ILE A 101 -8.10 5.72 -6.63
CA ILE A 101 -6.65 6.01 -6.52
C ILE A 101 -6.10 6.01 -5.08
N GLY A 102 -6.98 5.89 -4.08
CA GLY A 102 -6.61 5.93 -2.67
C GLY A 102 -6.03 7.28 -2.25
N MET A 103 -5.11 7.23 -1.28
CA MET A 103 -4.38 8.40 -0.76
C MET A 103 -2.90 8.26 -1.16
N PRO A 104 -2.47 8.84 -2.30
CA PRO A 104 -1.11 8.65 -2.81
C PRO A 104 -0.06 9.36 -1.95
N GLU A 105 -0.36 10.57 -1.49
CA GLU A 105 0.60 11.41 -0.78
C GLU A 105 0.65 11.13 0.74
N PRO A 106 1.84 11.16 1.36
CA PRO A 106 1.97 11.07 2.81
C PRO A 106 1.54 12.37 3.50
N LYS A 107 1.07 12.24 4.73
CA LYS A 107 0.85 13.41 5.59
C LYS A 107 2.19 13.99 6.06
N LYS A 108 2.54 15.19 5.58
CA LYS A 108 3.72 15.94 6.01
C LYS A 108 3.34 17.01 7.05
N ILE A 109 4.27 17.34 7.93
CA ILE A 109 4.12 18.42 8.92
C ILE A 109 5.33 19.34 8.87
N LYS A 110 5.12 20.63 9.16
CA LYS A 110 6.12 21.70 8.95
C LYS A 110 7.45 21.48 9.68
N VAL A 111 7.44 20.82 10.84
CA VAL A 111 8.67 20.55 11.61
C VAL A 111 9.67 19.65 10.87
N PHE A 112 9.22 18.86 9.89
CA PHE A 112 10.09 18.01 9.07
C PHE A 112 10.38 18.60 7.69
N GLU A 113 10.03 19.87 7.47
CA GLU A 113 10.34 20.56 6.22
C GLU A 113 11.85 20.63 6.00
N GLY A 114 12.29 20.40 4.75
CA GLY A 114 13.71 20.33 4.40
C GLY A 114 14.41 19.00 4.72
N LEU A 115 13.83 18.15 5.59
CA LEU A 115 14.37 16.82 5.84
C LEU A 115 14.08 15.86 4.70
N ASN A 116 15.03 14.96 4.46
CA ASN A 116 14.95 13.95 3.41
C ASN A 116 15.79 12.72 3.81
N GLU A 117 15.90 11.75 2.91
CA GLU A 117 16.57 10.49 3.17
C GLU A 117 18.07 10.61 3.50
N SER A 118 18.77 11.62 2.98
CA SER A 118 20.19 11.83 3.33
C SER A 118 20.36 12.27 4.78
N HIS A 119 19.30 12.79 5.39
CA HIS A 119 19.22 13.11 6.82
C HIS A 119 18.70 11.93 7.66
N GLY A 120 18.40 10.78 7.04
CA GLY A 120 17.77 9.63 7.68
C GLY A 120 16.26 9.80 7.93
N PHE A 121 15.63 10.80 7.30
CA PHE A 121 14.20 11.03 7.41
C PHE A 121 13.44 10.36 6.25
N TYR A 122 12.38 9.63 6.60
CA TYR A 122 11.50 8.97 5.63
C TYR A 122 10.04 9.20 6.05
N THR A 123 9.16 9.45 5.08
CA THR A 123 7.74 9.18 5.28
C THR A 123 7.46 7.69 5.07
N SER A 124 6.30 7.21 5.54
CA SER A 124 5.89 5.82 5.27
C SER A 124 5.73 5.53 3.78
N LYS A 125 5.36 6.53 2.98
CA LYS A 125 5.26 6.43 1.51
C LYS A 125 6.61 6.45 0.80
N ASP A 126 7.70 6.79 1.49
CA ASP A 126 9.07 6.62 0.97
C ASP A 126 9.65 5.27 1.42
N PHE A 127 9.51 4.96 2.71
CA PHE A 127 10.17 3.81 3.34
C PHE A 127 9.55 2.46 2.96
N LEU A 128 8.24 2.29 3.11
CA LEU A 128 7.59 0.99 2.92
C LEU A 128 7.67 0.50 1.46
N PRO A 129 7.48 1.35 0.42
CA PRO A 129 7.65 0.90 -0.96
C PRO A 129 9.07 0.40 -1.26
N LYS A 130 10.10 1.03 -0.69
CA LYS A 130 11.50 0.57 -0.84
C LYS A 130 11.73 -0.79 -0.21
N VAL A 131 11.22 -0.99 1.01
CA VAL A 131 11.30 -2.29 1.69
C VAL A 131 10.52 -3.36 0.92
N ALA A 132 9.33 -3.03 0.41
CA ALA A 132 8.52 -3.93 -0.38
C ALA A 132 9.21 -4.34 -1.69
N ALA A 133 9.74 -3.38 -2.45
CA ALA A 133 10.46 -3.64 -3.70
C ALA A 133 11.71 -4.52 -3.51
N ALA A 134 12.40 -4.38 -2.37
CA ALA A 134 13.55 -5.20 -2.03
C ALA A 134 13.19 -6.62 -1.53
N SER A 135 12.01 -6.80 -0.94
CA SER A 135 11.62 -8.04 -0.23
C SER A 135 10.61 -8.92 -0.97
N LYS A 136 9.88 -8.38 -1.96
CA LYS A 136 8.85 -9.10 -2.72
C LYS A 136 9.33 -9.42 -4.14
N PRO A 137 9.75 -10.66 -4.43
CA PRO A 137 10.15 -11.08 -5.77
C PRO A 137 9.03 -10.82 -6.78
N GLY A 138 9.37 -10.35 -7.98
CA GLY A 138 8.41 -10.07 -9.04
C GLY A 138 7.67 -8.73 -8.93
N MET A 139 7.75 -8.03 -7.78
CA MET A 139 7.10 -6.74 -7.60
C MET A 139 7.76 -5.62 -8.40
N CYS A 140 9.08 -5.67 -8.63
CA CYS A 140 9.80 -4.73 -9.50
C CYS A 140 10.43 -5.49 -10.67
N GLY A 141 10.34 -4.95 -11.90
CA GLY A 141 11.05 -5.47 -13.07
C GLY A 141 12.56 -5.18 -13.06
N CYS A 142 13.07 -4.54 -12.00
CA CYS A 142 14.47 -4.20 -11.81
C CYS A 142 15.28 -5.36 -11.21
N LYS A 143 16.60 -5.40 -11.47
CA LYS A 143 17.55 -6.24 -10.70
C LYS A 143 17.30 -5.99 -9.21
N GLN A 144 17.38 -7.05 -8.40
CA GLN A 144 17.12 -7.05 -6.95
C GLN A 144 17.51 -5.71 -6.31
N THR A 145 16.50 -4.92 -5.94
CA THR A 145 16.72 -3.66 -5.23
C THR A 145 17.32 -4.01 -3.87
N PRO A 146 18.49 -3.45 -3.51
CA PRO A 146 19.08 -3.76 -2.21
C PRO A 146 18.16 -3.27 -1.10
N LEU A 147 18.02 -4.07 -0.05
CA LEU A 147 17.29 -3.67 1.14
C LEU A 147 17.95 -2.43 1.76
N LEU A 148 17.14 -1.47 2.20
CA LEU A 148 17.65 -0.29 2.89
C LEU A 148 18.46 -0.71 4.12
N SER A 149 19.68 -0.19 4.26
CA SER A 149 20.52 -0.45 5.44
C SER A 149 20.34 0.68 6.45
N LEU A 150 19.51 0.41 7.47
CA LEU A 150 19.36 1.28 8.63
C LEU A 150 20.36 0.88 9.71
N LYS A 151 20.91 1.86 10.42
CA LYS A 151 21.83 1.65 11.55
C LYS A 151 21.40 2.51 12.73
N GLY A 152 21.69 2.04 13.94
CA GLY A 152 21.42 2.77 15.17
C GLY A 152 19.95 2.72 15.60
N ARG A 153 19.45 3.84 16.12
CA ARG A 153 18.11 3.96 16.70
C ARG A 153 17.16 4.58 15.70
N VAL A 154 16.02 3.95 15.48
CA VAL A 154 14.95 4.44 14.59
C VAL A 154 13.76 4.89 15.44
N ILE A 155 13.21 6.06 15.12
CA ILE A 155 11.98 6.59 15.69
C ILE A 155 10.88 6.52 14.63
N VAL A 156 9.76 5.91 14.97
CA VAL A 156 8.56 5.85 14.14
C VAL A 156 7.45 6.65 14.79
N LEU A 157 6.90 7.61 14.05
CA LEU A 157 5.87 8.52 14.55
C LEU A 157 4.49 8.05 14.08
N GLY A 158 3.67 7.56 15.00
CA GLY A 158 2.32 7.10 14.72
C GLY A 158 1.87 5.94 15.59
N ALA A 159 0.58 5.58 15.48
CA ALA A 159 -0.04 4.48 16.24
C ALA A 159 -1.16 3.79 15.44
N GLY A 160 -1.05 3.76 14.11
CA GLY A 160 -1.90 2.92 13.26
C GLY A 160 -1.04 1.88 12.55
N ASP A 161 -1.66 1.02 11.75
CA ASP A 161 -1.00 -0.11 11.08
C ASP A 161 0.29 0.31 10.36
N THR A 162 0.24 1.40 9.59
CA THR A 162 1.42 1.96 8.90
C THR A 162 2.62 2.23 9.82
N ALA A 163 2.39 2.62 11.08
CA ALA A 163 3.48 2.85 12.04
C ALA A 163 4.09 1.52 12.51
N PHE A 164 3.28 0.50 12.74
CA PHE A 164 3.75 -0.82 13.15
C PHE A 164 4.42 -1.58 11.99
N ASP A 165 3.92 -1.44 10.77
CA ASP A 165 4.58 -1.89 9.54
C ASP A 165 5.96 -1.24 9.37
N CYS A 166 6.05 0.09 9.56
CA CYS A 166 7.33 0.80 9.51
C CYS A 166 8.28 0.30 10.61
N ALA A 167 7.77 0.09 11.82
CA ALA A 167 8.60 -0.33 12.95
C ALA A 167 9.16 -1.74 12.76
N THR A 168 8.32 -2.67 12.34
CA THR A 168 8.73 -4.05 12.06
C THR A 168 9.68 -4.11 10.87
N SER A 169 9.40 -3.35 9.80
CA SER A 169 10.25 -3.26 8.61
C SER A 169 11.63 -2.65 8.92
N ALA A 170 11.69 -1.63 9.78
CA ALA A 170 12.96 -1.01 10.18
C ALA A 170 13.93 -2.01 10.85
N LEU A 171 13.41 -2.96 11.61
CA LEU A 171 14.22 -4.05 12.18
C LEU A 171 14.79 -4.97 11.10
N ARG A 172 14.02 -5.28 10.04
CA ARG A 172 14.51 -6.08 8.90
C ARG A 172 15.59 -5.34 8.12
N CYS A 173 15.54 -4.00 8.10
CA CYS A 173 16.56 -3.13 7.52
C CYS A 173 17.84 -3.00 8.38
N GLY A 174 17.94 -3.64 9.54
CA GLY A 174 19.15 -3.65 10.37
C GLY A 174 19.19 -2.63 11.50
N ALA A 175 18.08 -1.95 11.82
CA ALA A 175 18.02 -1.05 12.96
C ALA A 175 18.33 -1.77 14.28
N ASN A 176 19.20 -1.18 15.12
CA ASN A 176 19.56 -1.75 16.43
C ASN A 176 18.42 -1.66 17.44
N ARG A 177 17.61 -0.60 17.34
CA ARG A 177 16.45 -0.38 18.20
C ARG A 177 15.42 0.47 17.49
N VAL A 178 14.15 0.12 17.62
CA VAL A 178 13.03 0.89 17.09
C VAL A 178 12.17 1.39 18.24
N THR A 179 11.78 2.67 18.18
CA THR A 179 10.85 3.30 19.11
C THR A 179 9.64 3.80 18.36
N VAL A 180 8.45 3.36 18.76
CA VAL A 180 7.18 3.91 18.26
C VAL A 180 6.72 5.01 19.21
N VAL A 181 6.55 6.23 18.68
CA VAL A 181 6.14 7.42 19.43
C VAL A 181 4.80 7.89 18.91
N PHE A 182 3.88 8.17 19.81
CA PHE A 182 2.54 8.63 19.48
C PHE A 182 2.04 9.64 20.49
N ARG A 183 1.20 10.57 20.02
CA ARG A 183 0.78 11.76 20.76
C ARG A 183 -0.31 11.54 21.83
N LYS A 184 -0.83 10.32 21.97
CA LYS A 184 -1.93 9.96 22.89
C LYS A 184 -1.47 8.86 23.85
N GLY A 185 -2.29 8.52 24.84
CA GLY A 185 -2.07 7.31 25.65
C GLY A 185 -2.28 6.02 24.84
N PHE A 186 -1.98 4.87 25.45
CA PHE A 186 -2.13 3.54 24.82
C PHE A 186 -3.56 3.24 24.34
N THR A 187 -4.57 3.78 25.02
CA THR A 187 -5.98 3.69 24.57
C THR A 187 -6.25 4.43 23.26
N GLY A 188 -5.32 5.27 22.81
CA GLY A 188 -5.37 5.98 21.53
C GLY A 188 -4.65 5.26 20.38
N ILE A 189 -4.16 4.03 20.58
CA ILE A 189 -3.65 3.19 19.51
C ILE A 189 -4.82 2.81 18.59
N ARG A 190 -4.62 2.98 17.29
CA ARG A 190 -5.63 2.69 16.25
C ARG A 190 -5.43 1.34 15.59
N ALA A 191 -4.21 0.81 15.64
CA ALA A 191 -3.93 -0.52 15.13
C ALA A 191 -4.66 -1.56 15.96
N VAL A 192 -5.09 -2.64 15.31
CA VAL A 192 -5.76 -3.75 15.99
C VAL A 192 -4.78 -4.47 16.93
N PRO A 193 -5.26 -5.09 18.02
CA PRO A 193 -4.38 -5.75 19.01
C PRO A 193 -3.41 -6.76 18.39
N GLU A 194 -3.81 -7.45 17.33
CA GLU A 194 -3.01 -8.44 16.61
C GLU A 194 -1.79 -7.81 15.92
N GLU A 195 -1.97 -6.61 15.35
CA GLU A 195 -0.90 -5.82 14.72
C GLU A 195 0.09 -5.31 15.77
N VAL A 196 -0.42 -4.90 16.93
CA VAL A 196 0.43 -4.57 18.09
C VAL A 196 1.11 -5.83 18.64
N ALA A 197 0.46 -6.99 18.58
CA ALA A 197 1.01 -8.27 19.05
C ALA A 197 2.07 -8.85 18.11
N ALA A 198 2.11 -8.48 16.83
CA ALA A 198 3.19 -8.84 15.92
C ALA A 198 4.57 -8.39 16.47
N TRP A 199 4.60 -7.29 17.23
CA TRP A 199 5.76 -6.88 18.03
C TRP A 199 6.11 -7.91 19.12
N SER A 200 5.13 -8.40 19.87
CA SER A 200 5.30 -9.42 20.91
C SER A 200 5.79 -10.76 20.31
N ILE A 201 5.30 -11.12 19.12
CA ILE A 201 5.74 -12.31 18.36
C ILE A 201 7.18 -12.11 17.86
N HIS A 202 7.51 -10.93 17.34
CA HIS A 202 8.89 -10.62 16.96
C HIS A 202 9.85 -10.75 18.15
N LYS A 203 9.46 -10.21 19.30
CA LYS A 203 10.22 -10.35 20.54
C LYS A 203 10.42 -11.83 20.94
N TYR A 204 9.37 -12.64 20.82
CA TYR A 204 9.49 -14.07 21.06
C TYR A 204 10.50 -14.72 20.11
N ILE A 205 10.43 -14.45 18.80
CA ILE A 205 11.37 -14.98 17.81
C ILE A 205 12.81 -14.54 18.11
N GLN A 206 13.03 -13.27 18.48
CA GLN A 206 14.34 -12.77 18.88
C GLN A 206 14.88 -13.50 20.14
N SER A 207 14.02 -13.80 21.10
CA SER A 207 14.39 -14.56 22.29
C SER A 207 14.87 -15.99 21.96
N LEU A 208 14.34 -16.61 20.91
CA LEU A 208 14.81 -17.92 20.42
C LEU A 208 16.25 -17.86 19.89
N HIS A 209 16.74 -16.67 19.53
CA HIS A 209 18.11 -16.41 19.09
C HIS A 209 18.96 -15.73 20.18
N SER A 210 18.54 -15.79 21.45
CA SER A 210 19.22 -15.16 22.60
C SER A 210 19.35 -13.63 22.50
N ILE A 211 18.44 -12.99 21.77
CA ILE A 211 18.38 -11.53 21.64
C ILE A 211 17.26 -11.02 22.58
N ASP A 212 17.63 -10.36 23.68
CA ASP A 212 16.68 -9.79 24.63
C ASP A 212 16.14 -8.43 24.16
N VAL A 213 14.82 -8.36 24.01
CA VAL A 213 14.09 -7.18 23.53
C VAL A 213 13.31 -6.48 24.66
N GLY A 214 13.41 -6.98 25.90
CA GLY A 214 12.81 -6.40 27.10
C GLY A 214 11.30 -6.61 27.26
N ASN A 215 10.79 -6.65 28.50
CA ASN A 215 9.37 -6.91 28.83
C ASN A 215 8.42 -5.72 28.71
N ILE A 216 8.96 -4.52 28.60
CA ILE A 216 8.19 -3.28 28.53
C ILE A 216 8.62 -2.56 27.26
N PRO A 217 7.69 -2.18 26.36
CA PRO A 217 8.00 -1.22 25.30
C PRO A 217 8.45 0.09 25.95
N LYS A 218 9.77 0.35 25.95
CA LYS A 218 10.34 1.56 26.56
C LYS A 218 10.58 2.60 25.47
N LEU A 219 9.95 3.78 25.60
CA LEU A 219 10.46 5.00 24.99
C LEU A 219 11.92 5.19 25.44
N PRO A 220 12.83 5.72 24.60
CA PRO A 220 14.13 6.13 25.07
C PRO A 220 13.93 7.21 26.12
N MET A 221 14.71 7.15 27.19
CA MET A 221 14.98 8.30 28.03
C MET A 221 15.74 9.30 27.15
N PHE A 222 15.01 10.17 26.45
CA PHE A 222 15.60 11.37 25.90
C PHE A 222 15.35 12.45 26.95
N TYR A 223 16.38 12.77 27.72
CA TYR A 223 16.45 14.08 28.32
C TYR A 223 16.75 15.04 27.18
N THR A 224 15.83 15.93 26.85
CA THR A 224 16.08 17.01 25.89
C THR A 224 15.96 18.35 26.59
N PRO A 225 16.62 19.41 26.10
CA PRO A 225 16.46 20.76 26.64
C PRO A 225 15.02 21.30 26.62
N ILE A 226 14.08 20.64 25.93
CA ILE A 226 12.65 21.02 25.95
C ILE A 226 11.97 20.62 27.26
N ASP A 227 12.57 19.71 28.02
CA ASP A 227 12.10 19.24 29.33
C ASP A 227 12.53 20.18 30.47
N GLU A 228 13.32 21.22 30.17
CA GLU A 228 13.75 22.28 31.11
C GLU A 228 12.91 23.57 31.02
N VAL A 229 11.87 23.61 30.18
CA VAL A 229 11.01 24.80 29.96
C VAL A 229 9.56 24.54 30.33
#